data_AF-A0A952KMJ8-F1
#
_entry.id   AF-A0A952KMJ8-F1
#
_cell.length_a   1.000
_cell.length_b   1.000
_cell.length_c   1.000
_cell.angle_alpha   90.00
_cell.angle_beta   90.00
_cell.angle_gamma   90.00
#
_symmetry.space_group_name_H-M   'P 1'
#
loop_
_entity.id
_entity.type
_entity.pdbx_description
1 polymer ?
#
loop_
_entity_poly.entity_id
_entity_poly.type
_entity_poly.pdbx_seq_one_letter_code
_entity_poly.pdbx_strand_id
1 'polypeptide(L)' 'MARAKIALIGAGMIGGTLAHICAREELGDVVLFDIMEGT' A
#
# COMPACT_ATOMS: atom_id res chain seq x y z
N MET A 1 -3.36 19.23 7.99
CA MET A 1 -2.07 18.52 7.92
C MET A 1 -1.94 17.91 6.53
N ALA A 2 -0.72 17.75 6.02
CA ALA A 2 -0.53 17.04 4.74
C ALA A 2 -0.94 15.56 4.90
N ARG A 3 -1.56 14.99 3.86
CA ARG A 3 -1.91 13.57 3.81
C ARG A 3 -0.64 12.73 3.90
N ALA A 4 -0.64 11.69 4.74
CA ALA A 4 0.52 10.81 4.87
C ALA A 4 0.75 10.07 3.56
N LYS A 5 2.02 9.89 3.18
CA LYS A 5 2.43 9.02 2.07
C LYS A 5 3.00 7.73 2.64
N ILE A 6 2.45 6.60 2.22
CA ILE A 6 2.76 5.26 2.74
C ILE A 6 3.32 4.44 1.59
N ALA A 7 4.58 4.02 1.69
CA ALA A 7 5.20 3.12 0.73
C ALA A 7 5.18 1.69 1.29
N LEU A 8 4.57 0.76 0.56
CA LEU A 8 4.57 -0.66 0.86
C LEU A 8 5.50 -1.37 -0.14
N ILE A 9 6.61 -1.90 0.38
CA ILE A 9 7.60 -2.64 -0.41
C ILE A 9 7.28 -4.14 -0.29
N GLY A 10 6.76 -4.71 -1.37
CA GLY A 10 6.18 -6.04 -1.47
C GLY A 10 4.65 -5.97 -1.63
N ALA A 11 4.13 -6.59 -2.69
CA ALA A 11 2.72 -6.66 -3.06
C ALA A 11 2.12 -8.08 -2.90
N GLY A 12 2.77 -8.94 -2.11
CA GLY A 12 2.21 -10.23 -1.70
C GLY A 12 1.02 -10.10 -0.73
N MET A 13 0.60 -11.20 -0.12
CA MET A 13 -0.60 -11.25 0.75
C MET A 13 -0.61 -10.17 1.84
N ILE A 14 0.54 -9.94 2.49
CA ILE A 14 0.66 -8.93 3.55
C ILE A 14 0.59 -7.52 2.96
N GLY A 15 1.36 -7.23 1.91
CA GLY A 15 1.37 -5.93 1.26
C GLY A 15 0.01 -5.51 0.73
N GLY A 16 -0.70 -6.42 0.05
CA GLY A 16 -2.06 -6.18 -0.42
C GLY A 16 -3.06 -5.97 0.72
N THR A 17 -2.96 -6.74 1.81
CA THR A 17 -3.84 -6.59 2.98
C THR A 17 -3.60 -5.25 3.68
N LEU A 18 -2.34 -4.85 3.87
CA LEU A 18 -1.99 -3.55 4.44
C LEU A 18 -2.50 -2.40 3.56
N ALA A 19 -2.33 -2.51 2.22
CA ALA A 19 -2.87 -1.53 1.28
C ALA A 19 -4.38 -1.36 1.41
N HIS A 20 -5.09 -2.50 1.52
CA HIS A 20 -6.53 -2.52 1.72
C HIS A 20 -6.94 -1.84 3.05
N ILE A 21 -6.25 -2.16 4.16
CA ILE A 21 -6.51 -1.53 5.47
C ILE A 21 -6.22 -0.03 5.40
N CYS A 22 -5.09 0.39 4.82
CA CYS A 22 -4.74 1.80 4.66
C CYS A 22 -5.79 2.58 3.87
N ALA A 23 -6.36 1.98 2.81
CA ALA A 23 -7.45 2.57 2.04
C ALA A 23 -8.75 2.65 2.86
N ARG A 24 -9.13 1.57 3.56
CA ARG A 24 -10.36 1.48 4.36
C ARG A 24 -10.38 2.45 5.54
N GLU A 25 -9.24 2.63 6.19
CA GLU A 25 -9.08 3.52 7.36
C GLU A 25 -8.61 4.93 6.96
N GLU A 26 -8.58 5.25 5.66
CA GLU A 26 -8.21 6.57 5.11
C GLU A 26 -6.83 7.11 5.60
N LEU A 27 -5.87 6.21 5.85
CA LEU A 27 -4.59 6.56 6.51
C LEU A 27 -3.69 7.44 5.65
N GLY A 28 -3.82 7.41 4.33
CA GLY A 28 -2.96 8.18 3.45
C GLY A 28 -3.00 7.75 1.99
N ASP A 29 -2.06 8.30 1.21
CA ASP A 29 -1.78 7.88 -0.16
C ASP A 29 -0.82 6.70 -0.12
N VAL A 30 -1.23 5.56 -0.69
CA VAL A 30 -0.47 4.31 -0.66
C VAL A 30 0.19 4.08 -2.01
N VAL A 31 1.49 3.76 -1.99
CA VAL A 31 2.22 3.23 -3.14
C VAL A 31 2.61 1.80 -2.82
N LEU A 32 2.12 0.83 -3.60
CA LEU A 32 2.67 -0.53 -3.61
C LEU A 32 3.77 -0.61 -4.65
N PHE A 33 4.90 -1.15 -4.22
CA PHE A 33 6.02 -1.47 -5.09
C PHE A 33 6.39 -2.93 -4.93
N ASP A 34 6.54 -3.64 -6.05
CA ASP A 34 7.09 -4.99 -6.09
C ASP A 34 8.00 -5.12 -7.32
N ILE A 35 8.94 -6.06 -7.26
CA ILE A 35 9.81 -6.40 -8.38
C ILE A 35 9.13 -7.37 -9.36
N MET A 36 8.13 -8.12 -8.89
CA MET A 36 7.35 -8.97 -9.77
C MET A 36 6.40 -8.12 -10.60
N GLU A 37 6.42 -8.31 -11.91
CA GLU A 37 5.42 -7.75 -12.80
C GLU A 37 4.05 -8.38 -12.46
N GLY A 38 3.02 -7.57 -12.30
CA GLY A 38 1.67 -8.08 -12.04
C GLY A 38 1.21 -8.96 -13.21
N THR A 39 0.72 -10.16 -12.91
CA THR A 39 0.07 -11.04 -13.90
C THR A 39 -1.29 -10.54 -14.33
#